data_AF-V4TKW1-F1
#
_entry.id   AF-V4TKW1-F1
#
_cell.length_a   1.000
_cell.length_b   1.000
_cell.length_c   1.000
_cell.angle_alpha   90.00
_cell.angle_beta   90.00
_cell.angle_gamma   90.00
#
_symmetry.space_group_name_H-M   'P 1'
#
loop_
_entity.id
_entity.type
_entity.pdbx_description
1 polymer ?
#
loop_
_entity_poly.entity_id
_entity_poly.type
_entity_poly.pdbx_seq_one_letter_code
_entity_poly.pdbx_strand_id
1 'polypeptide(L)' 'MSPDWDEARKTEPSHRVGEDLSRLSVAELRERLDLLAREKLRIEDEMKRKDRSLAEAEGVFGARGGEA' A
#
# COMPACT_ATOMS: atom_id res chain seq x y z
N MET A 1 -8.74 32.79 20.10
CA MET A 1 -8.40 31.85 19.03
C MET A 1 -7.95 30.57 19.71
N SER A 2 -8.84 29.59 19.87
CA SER A 2 -8.46 28.28 20.42
C SER A 2 -8.09 27.38 19.25
N PRO A 3 -6.89 26.78 19.22
CA PRO A 3 -6.51 25.87 18.14
C PRO A 3 -7.30 24.57 18.29
N ASP A 4 -8.09 24.28 17.27
CA ASP A 4 -8.84 23.04 17.10
C ASP A 4 -7.86 21.91 16.83
N TRP A 5 -7.60 21.07 17.83
CA TRP A 5 -6.82 19.84 17.68
C TRP A 5 -7.75 18.77 17.10
N ASP A 6 -8.02 18.92 15.81
CA ASP A 6 -8.83 17.98 15.03
C ASP A 6 -8.00 16.71 14.79
N GLU A 7 -7.95 15.86 15.82
CA GLU A 7 -7.44 14.50 15.72
C GLU A 7 -8.35 13.75 14.76
N ALA A 8 -7.97 13.77 13.48
CA ALA A 8 -8.57 12.96 12.43
C ALA A 8 -8.61 11.52 12.93
N ARG A 9 -9.80 11.09 13.40
CA ARG A 9 -10.04 9.72 13.83
C ARG A 9 -9.69 8.85 12.63
N LYS A 10 -8.54 8.18 12.69
CA LYS A 10 -8.18 7.14 11.75
C LYS A 10 -9.25 6.07 11.91
N THR A 11 -10.22 6.07 11.01
CA THR A 11 -11.16 4.97 10.87
C THR A 11 -10.31 3.73 10.68
N GLU A 12 -10.36 2.82 11.65
CA GLU A 12 -9.71 1.54 11.51
C GLU A 12 -10.19 0.92 10.19
N PRO A 13 -9.28 0.37 9.36
CA PRO A 13 -9.67 -0.24 8.12
C PRO A 13 -10.70 -1.33 8.44
N SER A 14 -11.90 -1.20 7.88
CA SER A 14 -13.05 -2.09 8.13
C SER A 14 -12.78 -3.57 7.80
N HIS A 15 -11.61 -3.89 7.23
CA HIS A 15 -11.25 -5.19 6.74
C HIS A 15 -9.80 -5.50 7.12
N ARG A 16 -9.54 -6.63 7.79
CA ARG A 16 -8.19 -7.14 8.13
C ARG A 16 -7.86 -8.45 7.43
N VAL A 17 -6.60 -8.65 7.03
CA VAL A 17 -6.18 -9.96 6.48
C VAL A 17 -6.25 -11.02 7.57
N GLY A 18 -6.79 -12.20 7.24
CA GLY A 18 -6.90 -13.33 8.18
C GLY A 18 -8.04 -13.22 9.20
N GLU A 19 -8.97 -12.29 9.02
CA GLU A 19 -10.19 -12.22 9.83
C GLU A 19 -11.11 -13.42 9.57
N ASP A 20 -11.84 -13.86 10.59
CA ASP A 20 -12.89 -14.88 10.43
C ASP A 20 -14.02 -14.35 9.53
N LEU A 21 -14.27 -15.07 8.44
CA LEU A 21 -15.24 -14.72 7.41
C LEU A 21 -16.60 -15.41 7.63
N SER A 22 -16.71 -16.29 8.63
CA SER A 22 -17.89 -17.14 8.83
C SER A 22 -19.20 -16.38 9.05
N ARG A 23 -19.11 -15.12 9.49
CA ARG A 23 -20.25 -14.24 9.81
C ARG A 23 -20.63 -13.29 8.68
N LEU A 24 -19.86 -13.25 7.59
CA LEU A 24 -20.10 -12.35 6.47
C LEU A 24 -20.98 -13.02 5.42
N SER A 25 -21.88 -12.24 4.84
CA SER A 25 -22.64 -12.62 3.65
C SER A 25 -21.75 -12.66 2.41
N VAL A 26 -22.21 -13.36 1.37
CA VAL A 26 -21.51 -13.40 0.06
C VAL A 26 -21.37 -12.00 -0.55
N ALA A 27 -22.33 -11.10 -0.33
CA ALA A 27 -22.27 -9.74 -0.83
C ALA A 27 -21.14 -8.95 -0.16
N GLU A 28 -21.06 -9.00 1.18
CA GLU A 28 -19.99 -8.36 1.96
C GLU A 28 -18.61 -8.93 1.59
N LEU A 29 -18.52 -10.24 1.35
CA LEU A 29 -17.28 -10.87 0.88
C LEU A 29 -16.85 -10.36 -0.50
N ARG A 30 -17.79 -10.11 -1.42
CA ARG A 30 -17.49 -9.53 -2.73
C ARG A 30 -16.98 -8.10 -2.62
N GLU A 31 -17.67 -7.27 -1.85
CA GLU A 31 -17.24 -5.87 -1.60
C GLU A 31 -15.84 -5.82 -0.99
N ARG A 32 -15.58 -6.67 0.00
CA ARG A 32 -14.26 -6.80 0.62
C ARG A 32 -13.19 -7.25 -0.38
N LEU A 33 -13.50 -8.23 -1.24
CA LEU A 33 -12.58 -8.70 -2.26
C LEU A 33 -12.23 -7.58 -3.25
N ASP A 34 -13.21 -6.82 -3.70
CA ASP A 34 -12.99 -5.69 -4.62
C ASP A 34 -12.08 -4.62 -4.01
N LEU A 35 -12.26 -4.32 -2.71
CA LEU A 35 -11.40 -3.38 -1.98
C LEU A 35 -9.96 -3.91 -1.89
N LEU A 36 -9.78 -5.17 -1.50
CA LEU A 36 -8.45 -5.79 -1.37
C LEU A 36 -7.75 -5.93 -2.73
N ALA A 37 -8.49 -6.21 -3.80
CA ALA A 37 -7.94 -6.28 -5.15
C ALA A 37 -7.41 -4.92 -5.64
N ARG A 38 -8.15 -3.84 -5.37
CA ARG A 38 -7.69 -2.47 -5.67
C ARG A 38 -6.43 -2.14 -4.88
N GLU A 39 -6.40 -2.51 -3.60
CA GLU A 39 -5.24 -2.26 -2.75
C GLU A 39 -4.02 -3.06 -3.22
N LYS A 40 -4.20 -4.33 -3.62
CA LYS A 40 -3.14 -5.14 -4.24
C LYS A 40 -2.54 -4.44 -5.45
N LEU A 41 -3.37 -3.92 -6.36
CA LEU A 41 -2.88 -3.23 -7.56
C LEU A 41 -2.09 -1.96 -7.22
N ARG A 42 -2.56 -1.19 -6.22
CA ARG A 42 -1.85 0.00 -5.72
C ARG A 42 -0.47 -0.38 -5.16
N ILE A 43 -0.40 -1.41 -4.34
CA ILE A 43 0.87 -1.91 -3.76
C ILE A 43 1.81 -2.36 -4.88
N GLU A 44 1.32 -3.12 -5.86
CA GLU A 44 2.12 -3.57 -7.00
C GLU A 44 2.65 -2.41 -7.85
N ASP A 45 1.89 -1.34 -8.04
CA ASP A 45 2.37 -0.14 -8.75
C ASP A 45 3.46 0.59 -7.96
N GLU A 46 3.28 0.75 -6.64
CA GLU A 46 4.28 1.38 -5.78
C GLU A 46 5.57 0.56 -5.69
N MET A 47 5.49 -0.78 -5.66
CA MET A 47 6.66 -1.65 -5.77
C MET A 47 7.42 -1.37 -7.07
N LYS A 48 6.72 -1.36 -8.21
CA LYS A 48 7.35 -1.09 -9.52
C LYS A 48 8.00 0.30 -9.57
N ARG A 49 7.40 1.32 -8.94
CA ARG A 49 7.99 2.67 -8.85
C ARG A 49 9.29 2.64 -8.05
N LYS A 50 9.31 1.93 -6.92
CA LYS A 50 10.49 1.79 -6.07
C LYS A 50 11.61 1.02 -6.76
N ASP A 51 11.27 -0.07 -7.44
CA ASP A 51 12.24 -0.87 -8.20
C ASP A 51 12.89 -0.05 -9.32
N ARG A 52 12.11 0.76 -10.05
CA ARG A 52 12.66 1.68 -11.05
C ARG A 52 13.61 2.71 -10.43
N SER A 53 13.22 3.30 -9.31
CA SER A 53 14.06 4.27 -8.60
C SER A 53 15.37 3.64 -8.11
N LEU A 54 15.34 2.38 -7.65
CA LEU A 54 16.55 1.65 -7.27
C LEU A 54 17.44 1.38 -8.49
N ALA A 55 16.87 0.88 -9.59
CA ALA A 55 17.63 0.62 -10.81
C ALA A 55 18.27 1.89 -11.41
N GLU A 56 17.57 3.02 -11.35
CA GLU A 56 18.12 4.33 -11.73
C GLU A 56 19.30 4.73 -10.84
N ALA A 57 19.17 4.56 -9.52
CA ALA A 57 20.26 4.85 -8.59
C ALA A 57 21.47 3.92 -8.85
N GLU A 58 21.25 2.62 -8.96
CA GLU A 58 22.31 1.63 -9.23
C GLU A 58 23.01 1.89 -10.56
N GLY A 59 22.29 2.30 -11.61
CA GLY A 59 22.89 2.71 -12.89
C GLY A 59 23.82 3.92 -12.76
N VAL A 60 23.51 4.87 -11.87
CA VAL A 60 24.33 6.07 -11.63
C VAL A 60 25.57 5.76 -10.78
N PHE A 61 25.47 4.86 -9.80
CA PHE A 61 26.59 4.48 -8.92
C PHE A 61 27.48 3.36 -9.51
N GLY A 62 26.90 2.38 -10.20
CA GLY A 62 27.64 1.30 -10.88
C GLY A 62 28.47 1.80 -12.06
N ALA A 63 27.99 2.80 -12.79
CA ALA A 63 28.75 3.42 -13.88
C ALA A 63 29.89 4.35 -13.42
N ARG A 64 30.00 4.64 -12.12
CA ARG A 64 31.02 5.52 -11.54
C ARG A 64 31.98 4.85 -10.55
N GLY A 65 31.72 3.61 -10.15
CA GLY A 65 32.52 2.87 -9.15
C GLY A 65 33.42 1.76 -9.70
N GLY A 66 33.43 1.54 -11.02
CA GLY A 66 34.18 0.48 -11.69
C GLY A 66 35.50 0.94 -12.31
N GLU A 67 36.25 1.83 -11.68
CA GLU A 67 37.65 2.13 -12.01
C GLU A 67 38.41 2.38 -10.70
N ALA A 68 38.96 1.32 -10.12
CA ALA A 68 40.08 1.33 -9.18
C ALA A 68 40.70 -0.06 -9.11
#